data_AF-A0A1S6FH92-F1
#
_entry.id   AF-A0A1S6FH92-F1
#
_cell.length_a   1.000
_cell.length_b   1.000
_cell.length_c   1.000
_cell.angle_alpha   90.00
_cell.angle_beta   90.00
_cell.angle_gamma   90.00
#
_symmetry.space_group_name_H-M   'P 1'
#
loop_
_entity.id
_entity.type
_entity.pdbx_description
1 polymer ?
#
loop_
_entity_poly.entity_id
_entity_poly.type
_entity_poly.pdbx_seq_one_letter_code
_entity_poly.pdbx_strand_id
1 'polypeptide(L)' 'MDRLLYNLHQDCDQRWHIGGFTPDGQPVFEIDRSWEDRRDAQKALNRLLGLSFTSSQATAV' A
#
# COMPACT_ATOMS: atom_id res chain seq x y z
N MET A 1 12.26 1.82 14.77
CA MET A 1 11.53 1.34 13.59
C MET A 1 10.74 2.53 13.08
N ASP A 2 11.16 3.10 11.95
CA ASP A 2 10.45 4.21 11.32
C ASP A 2 9.07 3.75 10.84
N ARG A 3 8.04 4.55 11.13
CA ARG A 3 6.66 4.24 10.76
C ARG A 3 6.47 4.53 9.27
N LEU A 4 6.23 3.49 8.49
CA LEU A 4 5.87 3.62 7.08
C LEU A 4 4.39 4.03 6.94
N LEU A 5 4.14 4.94 6.01
CA LEU A 5 2.81 5.37 5.60
C LEU A 5 2.49 4.77 4.24
N TYR A 6 1.42 3.99 4.16
CA TYR A 6 0.96 3.44 2.90
C TYR A 6 -0.01 4.41 2.26
N ASN A 7 0.26 4.81 1.02
CA ASN A 7 -0.56 5.79 0.32
C ASN A 7 -0.80 5.40 -1.13
N LEU A 8 -1.90 5.92 -1.67
CA LEU A 8 -2.19 5.89 -3.10
C LEU A 8 -1.62 7.14 -3.75
N HIS A 9 -0.95 6.96 -4.88
CA HIS A 9 -0.53 8.06 -5.73
C HIS A 9 -0.83 7.71 -7.19
N GLN A 10 -0.82 8.71 -8.06
CA GLN A 10 -1.19 8.57 -9.46
C GLN A 10 0.02 8.92 -10.33
N ASP A 11 0.28 8.10 -11.35
CA ASP A 11 1.35 8.34 -12.32
C ASP A 11 0.92 9.33 -13.44
N CYS A 12 1.85 9.62 -14.34
CA CYS A 12 1.60 10.48 -15.51
C CYS A 12 0.55 9.92 -16.48
N ASP A 13 0.34 8.60 -16.48
CA ASP A 13 -0.65 7.88 -17.30
C ASP A 13 -2.02 7.76 -16.61
N GLN A 14 -2.22 8.52 -15.53
CA GLN A 14 -3.44 8.53 -14.73
C GLN A 14 -3.76 7.19 -14.03
N ARG A 15 -2.78 6.31 -13.87
CA ARG A 15 -2.96 5.04 -13.14
C ARG A 15 -2.58 5.20 -11.69
N TRP A 16 -3.35 4.56 -10.82
CA TRP A 16 -3.16 4.56 -9.38
C TRP A 16 -2.19 3.45 -8.98
N HIS A 17 -1.29 3.79 -8.08
CA HIS A 17 -0.28 2.88 -7.52
C HIS A 17 -0.34 2.92 -6.00
N ILE A 18 0.12 1.83 -5.38
CA ILE A 18 0.26 1.72 -3.93
C ILE A 18 1.75 1.80 -3.59
N GLY A 19 2.11 2.80 -2.78
CA GLY A 19 3.48 3.00 -2.32
C GLY A 19 3.57 3.10 -0.81
N GLY A 20 4.73 2.74 -0.27
CA GLY A 20 5.11 3.01 1.11
C GLY A 20 6.04 4.22 1.15
N PHE A 21 5.70 5.20 1.98
CA PHE A 21 6.45 6.44 2.15
C PHE A 21 6.89 6.60 3.59
N THR A 22 8.02 7.24 3.80
CA THR A 22 8.42 7.72 5.12
C THR A 22 7.53 8.90 5.55
N PRO A 23 7.51 9.26 6.85
CA PRO A 23 6.73 10.41 7.33
C PRO A 23 7.13 11.75 6.69
N ASP A 24 8.38 11.88 6.25
CA ASP A 24 8.91 13.02 5.49
C ASP A 24 8.62 12.95 3.98
N GLY A 25 7.92 11.90 3.53
CA GLY A 25 7.42 11.77 2.16
C GLY A 25 8.39 11.11 1.17
N GLN A 26 9.47 10.47 1.64
CA GLN A 26 10.36 9.73 0.76
C GLN A 26 9.75 8.38 0.38
N PRO A 27 9.78 7.99 -0.91
CA PRO A 27 9.34 6.66 -1.33
C PRO A 27 10.31 5.60 -0.81
N VAL A 28 9.78 4.55 -0.19
CA VAL A 28 10.55 3.40 0.29
C VAL A 28 10.35 2.20 -0.63
N PHE A 29 9.11 1.98 -1.08
CA PHE A 29 8.77 0.94 -2.05
C PHE A 29 7.48 1.30 -2.79
N GLU A 30 7.28 0.64 -3.93
CA GLU A 30 6.07 0.69 -4.73
C GLU A 30 5.66 -0.72 -5.13
N ILE A 31 4.36 -0.99 -5.19
CA ILE A 31 3.84 -2.24 -5.70
C ILE A 31 3.78 -2.15 -7.22
N ASP A 32 4.43 -3.09 -7.91
CA ASP A 32 4.40 -3.25 -9.37
C ASP A 32 3.03 -3.75 -9.86
N ARG A 33 2.01 -2.92 -9.62
CA ARG A 33 0.63 -3.08 -10.07
C ARG A 33 -0.02 -1.70 -10.07
N SER A 34 -0.61 -1.37 -11.20
CA SER A 34 -1.36 -0.14 -11.41
C SER A 34 -2.86 -0.42 -11.53
N TRP A 35 -3.70 0.54 -11.14
CA TRP A 35 -5.16 0.49 -11.28
C TRP A 35 -5.70 1.72 -12.02
N GLU A 36 -6.73 1.55 -12.84
CA GLU A 36 -7.37 2.71 -13.52
C GLU A 36 -8.35 3.45 -12.60
N ASP A 37 -9.10 2.73 -11.75
CA ASP A 37 -10.02 3.34 -10.77
C ASP A 37 -9.38 3.41 -9.37
N ARG A 38 -9.36 4.61 -8.79
CA ARG A 38 -8.91 4.89 -7.43
C ARG A 38 -9.58 3.99 -6.40
N ARG A 39 -10.86 3.68 -6.56
CA ARG A 39 -11.64 2.86 -5.61
C ARG A 39 -11.14 1.43 -5.57
N ASP A 40 -10.70 0.89 -6.70
CA ASP A 40 -10.15 -0.46 -6.75
C ASP A 40 -8.73 -0.52 -6.20
N ALA A 41 -7.92 0.51 -6.45
CA ALA A 41 -6.63 0.69 -5.77
C ALA A 41 -6.81 0.80 -4.23
N GLN A 42 -7.81 1.55 -3.77
CA GLN A 42 -8.11 1.70 -2.34
C GLN A 42 -8.57 0.39 -1.71
N LYS A 43 -9.40 -0.40 -2.39
CA LYS A 43 -9.79 -1.74 -1.92
C LYS A 43 -8.56 -2.65 -1.82
N ALA A 44 -7.67 -2.62 -2.80
CA ALA A 44 -6.43 -3.40 -2.78
C ALA A 44 -5.53 -2.98 -1.61
N LEU A 45 -5.35 -1.68 -1.40
CA LEU A 45 -4.62 -1.13 -0.26
C LEU A 45 -5.22 -1.59 1.07
N ASN A 46 -6.54 -1.45 1.25
CA ASN A 46 -7.22 -1.88 2.47
C ASN A 46 -7.07 -3.40 2.71
N ARG A 47 -7.07 -4.22 1.66
CA ARG A 47 -6.80 -5.66 1.76
C ARG A 47 -5.36 -5.94 2.16
N LEU A 48 -4.38 -5.25 1.56
CA LEU A 48 -2.96 -5.40 1.90
C LEU A 48 -2.68 -5.01 3.34
N LEU A 49 -3.23 -3.89 3.79
CA LEU A 49 -3.14 -3.47 5.18
C LEU A 49 -3.87 -4.44 6.10
N GLY A 50 -5.08 -4.86 5.74
CA GLY A 50 -5.85 -5.86 6.48
C GLY A 50 -5.11 -7.19 6.64
N LEU A 51 -4.44 -7.66 5.59
CA LEU A 51 -3.56 -8.83 5.61
C LEU A 51 -2.31 -8.62 6.48
N SER A 52 -1.79 -7.38 6.51
CA SER A 52 -0.67 -6.99 7.36
C SER A 52 -1.05 -6.91 8.85
N PHE A 53 -2.33 -6.68 9.17
CA PHE A 53 -2.83 -6.76 10.55
C PHE A 53 -3.22 -8.20 10.95
N THR A 54 -3.75 -9.02 10.03
CA THR A 54 -4.06 -10.43 10.32
C THR A 54 -2.82 -11.34 10.36
N SER A 55 -1.63 -10.86 9.99
CA SER A 55 -0.38 -11.62 10.09
C SER A 55 0.26 -11.66 11.49
N SER A 56 -0.38 -11.09 12.51
CA SER A 56 0.18 -11.08 13.88
C SER A 56 -0.02 -12.38 14.69
N GLN A 57 -0.69 -13.40 14.15
CA GLN A 57 -0.74 -14.71 14.80
C GLN A 57 -1.16 -15.84 13.83
N ALA A 58 -0.21 -16.32 13.05
CA ALA A 58 -0.25 -17.70 12.55
C ALA A 58 0.68 -18.56 13.42
N THR A 59 0.43 -18.59 14.74
CA THR A 59 1.02 -19.61 15.61
C THR A 59 -0.04 -20.69 15.79
N ALA A 60 -0.08 -21.64 14.87
CA ALA A 60 -0.67 -22.94 15.15
C ALA A 60 0.44 -23.80 15.76
N VAL A 61 0.45 -23.91 17.09
CA VAL A 61 1.10 -25.00 17.84
C VAL A 61 0.05 -26.01 18.24
#